data_AF-A0A7C2TQZ2-F1
#
_entry.id   AF-A0A7C2TQZ2-F1
#
_cell.length_a   1.000
_cell.length_b   1.000
_cell.length_c   1.000
_cell.angle_alpha   90.00
_cell.angle_beta   90.00
_cell.angle_gamma   90.00
#
_symmetry.space_group_name_H-M   'P 1'
#
loop_
_entity.id
_entity.type
_entity.pdbx_description
1 polymer ?
#
loop_
_entity_poly.entity_id
_entity_poly.type
_entity_poly.pdbx_seq_one_letter_code
_entity_poly.pdbx_strand_id
1 'polypeptide(L)'
;MRVVRPDKLTLAALEATLRAYLAGRLEEIPVLRMIALTPEQLRRRARAFARRLRRMCGDVFQVRLKDSASVTGGGSAPEVGLPTTLIALRHERLSAHDLEARLRAAEPPIITRIEEDEVLLDLRTVAPEEETLVLRALSSIAASISG
;
A
#
# COMPACT_ATOMS: atom_id res chain seq x y z
N MET A 1 28.44 -31.24 -1.14
CA MET A 1 27.79 -29.94 -1.45
C MET A 1 26.38 -29.94 -0.84
N ARG A 2 26.23 -29.54 0.43
CA ARG A 2 24.92 -29.47 1.16
C ARG A 2 24.52 -28.04 1.53
N VAL A 3 25.28 -27.04 1.09
CA VAL A 3 25.22 -25.65 1.56
C VAL A 3 24.04 -24.85 0.97
N VAL A 4 23.43 -25.34 -0.12
CA VAL A 4 22.32 -24.66 -0.83
C VAL A 4 21.01 -25.47 -0.83
N ARG A 5 20.82 -26.41 0.11
CA ARG A 5 19.54 -27.11 0.23
C ARG A 5 18.54 -26.22 0.99
N PRO A 6 17.39 -25.84 0.40
CA PRO A 6 16.36 -25.11 1.11
C PRO A 6 15.78 -25.96 2.25
N ASP A 7 15.36 -25.29 3.32
CA ASP A 7 14.74 -25.94 4.47
C ASP A 7 13.33 -26.48 4.14
N LYS A 8 12.77 -27.26 5.07
CA LYS A 8 11.47 -27.90 4.89
C LYS A 8 10.32 -26.91 4.73
N LEU A 9 10.35 -25.76 5.40
CA LEU A 9 9.31 -24.75 5.33
C LEU A 9 9.34 -24.03 3.98
N THR A 10 10.55 -23.71 3.49
CA THR A 10 10.71 -23.16 2.13
C THR A 10 10.18 -24.13 1.06
N LEU A 11 10.51 -25.42 1.18
CA LEU A 11 10.00 -26.44 0.24
C LEU A 11 8.48 -26.59 0.32
N ALA A 12 7.89 -26.58 1.52
CA ALA A 12 6.44 -26.68 1.69
C ALA A 12 5.71 -25.45 1.12
N ALA A 13 6.22 -24.25 1.37
CA ALA A 13 5.67 -23.00 0.82
C ALA A 13 5.76 -22.97 -0.72
N LEU A 14 6.89 -23.44 -1.26
CA LEU A 14 7.09 -23.55 -2.71
C LEU A 14 6.12 -24.57 -3.32
N GLU A 15 5.95 -25.74 -2.71
CA GLU A 15 5.00 -26.74 -3.18
C GLU A 15 3.57 -26.19 -3.20
N ALA A 16 3.13 -25.54 -2.12
CA ALA A 16 1.80 -24.93 -2.04
C ALA A 16 1.61 -23.87 -3.13
N THR A 17 2.61 -23.03 -3.35
CA THR A 17 2.60 -22.00 -4.41
C THR A 17 2.47 -22.66 -5.79
N LEU A 18 3.27 -23.68 -6.10
CA LEU A 18 3.22 -24.40 -7.37
C LEU A 18 1.87 -25.12 -7.60
N ARG A 19 1.28 -25.67 -6.54
CA ARG A 19 -0.07 -26.27 -6.61
C ARG A 19 -1.14 -25.23 -6.94
N ALA A 20 -1.04 -24.02 -6.40
CA ALA A 20 -1.96 -22.92 -6.76
C ALA A 20 -1.82 -22.54 -8.23
N TYR A 21 -0.59 -22.45 -8.76
CA TYR A 21 -0.34 -22.24 -10.19
C TYR A 21 -0.98 -23.33 -11.06
N LEU A 22 -0.72 -24.61 -10.76
CA LEU A 22 -1.23 -25.73 -11.56
C LEU A 22 -2.76 -25.80 -11.57
N ALA A 23 -3.40 -25.37 -10.48
CA ALA A 23 -4.84 -25.34 -10.36
C ALA A 23 -5.49 -24.03 -10.85
N GLY A 24 -4.71 -23.08 -11.36
CA GLY A 24 -5.20 -21.79 -11.84
C GLY A 24 -5.68 -20.82 -10.75
N ARG A 25 -5.40 -21.10 -9.47
CA ARG A 25 -5.81 -20.27 -8.32
C ARG A 25 -4.79 -19.16 -8.05
N LEU A 26 -4.53 -18.34 -9.08
CA LEU A 26 -3.49 -17.32 -9.03
C LEU A 26 -3.78 -16.21 -8.00
N GLU A 27 -5.05 -16.00 -7.66
CA GLU A 27 -5.52 -15.07 -6.64
C GLU A 27 -5.08 -15.44 -5.20
N GLU A 28 -4.75 -16.71 -4.96
CA GLU A 28 -4.18 -17.18 -3.69
C GLU A 28 -2.73 -16.69 -3.52
N ILE A 29 -2.03 -16.39 -4.62
CA ILE A 29 -0.65 -15.94 -4.62
C ILE A 29 -0.62 -14.41 -4.46
N PRO A 30 -0.15 -13.87 -3.32
CA PRO A 30 -0.33 -12.45 -3.01
C PRO A 30 0.22 -11.48 -4.07
N VAL A 31 1.43 -11.76 -4.58
CA VAL A 31 2.06 -10.94 -5.62
C VAL A 31 1.21 -10.92 -6.91
N LEU A 32 0.70 -12.07 -7.34
CA LEU A 32 -0.13 -12.13 -8.55
C LEU A 32 -1.45 -11.41 -8.36
N ARG A 33 -2.09 -11.58 -7.19
CA ARG A 33 -3.30 -10.83 -6.83
C ARG A 33 -3.07 -9.32 -6.89
N MET A 34 -1.96 -8.83 -6.34
CA MET A 34 -1.61 -7.40 -6.35
C MET A 34 -1.32 -6.88 -7.76
N ILE A 35 -0.62 -7.66 -8.60
CA ILE A 35 -0.32 -7.29 -9.99
C ILE A 35 -1.59 -7.27 -10.85
N ALA A 36 -2.48 -8.24 -10.65
CA ALA A 36 -3.73 -8.40 -11.40
C ALA A 36 -4.79 -7.32 -11.11
N LEU A 37 -4.57 -6.44 -10.11
CA LEU A 37 -5.46 -5.31 -9.86
C LEU A 37 -5.51 -4.36 -11.06
N THR A 38 -6.72 -4.16 -11.58
CA THR A 38 -6.99 -3.24 -12.68
C THR A 38 -6.95 -1.78 -12.23
N PRO A 39 -6.64 -0.83 -13.13
CA PRO A 39 -6.67 0.60 -12.83
C PRO A 39 -8.04 1.06 -12.30
N GLU A 40 -9.14 0.52 -12.82
CA GLU A 40 -10.51 0.84 -12.40
C GLU A 40 -10.78 0.38 -10.97
N GLN A 41 -10.33 -0.83 -10.61
CA GLN A 41 -10.43 -1.34 -9.24
C GLN A 41 -9.64 -0.46 -8.26
N LEU A 42 -8.40 -0.09 -8.61
CA LEU A 42 -7.56 0.78 -7.79
C LEU A 42 -8.18 2.16 -7.62
N ARG A 43 -8.66 2.76 -8.71
CA ARG A 43 -9.35 4.06 -8.67
C ARG A 43 -10.61 4.03 -7.81
N ARG A 44 -11.40 2.96 -7.90
CA ARG A 44 -12.60 2.76 -7.05
C ARG A 44 -12.21 2.64 -5.57
N ARG A 45 -11.19 1.85 -5.25
CA ARG A 45 -10.67 1.70 -3.88
C ARG A 45 -10.14 3.02 -3.34
N ALA A 46 -9.31 3.73 -4.11
CA ALA A 46 -8.73 5.01 -3.72
C ALA A 46 -9.81 6.06 -3.43
N ARG A 47 -10.84 6.15 -4.27
CA ARG A 47 -12.01 7.03 -4.02
C ARG A 47 -12.76 6.63 -2.74
N ALA A 48 -12.98 5.35 -2.51
CA ALA A 48 -13.66 4.87 -1.30
C ALA A 48 -12.85 5.19 -0.04
N PHE A 49 -11.54 4.96 -0.07
CA PHE A 49 -10.61 5.30 0.99
C PHE A 49 -10.63 6.80 1.29
N ALA A 50 -10.46 7.65 0.27
CA ALA A 50 -10.46 9.11 0.43
C ALA A 50 -11.78 9.63 1.06
N ARG A 51 -12.93 9.07 0.66
CA ARG A 51 -14.22 9.39 1.29
C ARG A 51 -14.28 8.96 2.75
N ARG A 52 -13.79 7.77 3.10
CA ARG A 52 -13.74 7.29 4.49
C ARG A 52 -12.83 8.20 5.33
N LEU A 53 -11.66 8.56 4.81
CA LEU A 53 -10.72 9.44 5.48
C LEU A 53 -11.34 10.81 5.77
N ARG A 54 -11.95 11.45 4.77
CA ARG A 54 -12.63 12.75 4.95
C ARG A 54 -13.79 12.68 5.96
N ARG A 55 -14.55 11.58 6.00
CA ARG A 55 -15.60 11.40 7.01
C ARG A 55 -15.04 11.27 8.42
N MET A 56 -13.88 10.64 8.58
CA MET A 56 -13.27 10.41 9.89
C MET A 56 -12.49 11.63 10.41
N CYS A 57 -11.79 12.34 9.52
CA CYS A 57 -10.84 13.39 9.90
C CYS A 57 -11.26 14.79 9.43
N GLY A 58 -12.40 14.94 8.75
CA GLY A 58 -12.79 16.21 8.13
C GLY A 58 -11.77 16.65 7.08
N ASP A 59 -11.47 17.95 7.09
CA ASP A 59 -10.54 18.61 6.16
C ASP A 59 -9.11 18.74 6.73
N VAL A 60 -8.79 18.02 7.81
CA VAL A 60 -7.44 18.02 8.42
C VAL A 60 -6.36 17.60 7.42
N PHE A 61 -6.69 16.69 6.50
CA PHE A 61 -5.82 16.30 5.39
C PHE A 61 -6.36 16.82 4.07
N GLN A 62 -5.51 17.47 3.29
CA GLN A 62 -5.78 17.71 1.87
C GLN A 62 -5.53 16.40 1.10
N VAL A 63 -6.60 15.83 0.54
CA VAL A 63 -6.56 14.53 -0.14
C VAL A 63 -6.82 14.68 -1.63
N ARG A 64 -5.84 14.29 -2.46
CA ARG A 64 -5.94 14.25 -3.92
C ARG A 64 -5.74 12.83 -4.46
N LEU A 65 -6.38 12.53 -5.58
CA LEU A 65 -6.15 11.28 -6.31
C LEU A 65 -5.31 11.58 -7.54
N LYS A 66 -4.20 10.87 -7.72
CA LYS A 66 -3.27 11.06 -8.85
C LYS A 66 -3.16 9.76 -9.63
N ASP A 67 -3.36 9.80 -10.95
CA ASP A 67 -3.02 8.66 -11.81
C ASP A 67 -1.49 8.58 -11.91
N SER A 68 -0.94 7.38 -11.77
CA SER A 68 0.51 7.14 -11.73
C SER A 68 0.83 5.70 -12.13
N ALA A 69 2.06 5.26 -11.95
CA ALA A 69 2.49 3.89 -12.14
C ALA A 69 3.14 3.33 -10.86
N SER A 70 2.69 2.15 -10.41
CA SER A 70 3.37 1.36 -9.40
C SER A 70 4.62 0.74 -10.02
N VAL A 71 5.77 0.86 -9.35
CA VAL A 71 6.99 0.16 -9.76
C VAL A 71 6.98 -1.23 -9.14
N THR A 72 7.07 -2.27 -9.97
CA THR A 72 7.14 -3.65 -9.50
C THR A 72 8.58 -4.04 -9.20
N GLY A 73 8.90 -4.25 -7.92
CA GLY A 73 10.20 -4.78 -7.48
C GLY A 73 11.11 -3.74 -6.82
N GLY A 74 11.91 -4.18 -5.84
CA GLY A 74 12.89 -3.35 -5.14
C GLY A 74 14.29 -3.36 -5.76
N GLY A 75 14.47 -3.91 -6.96
CA GLY A 75 15.79 -4.02 -7.62
C GLY A 75 15.92 -5.05 -8.76
N SER A 76 14.86 -5.75 -9.17
CA SER A 76 14.95 -6.86 -10.15
C SER A 76 14.05 -6.75 -11.39
N ALA A 77 13.26 -5.69 -11.53
CA ALA A 77 12.49 -5.45 -12.75
C ALA A 77 12.24 -3.95 -12.99
N PRO A 78 13.18 -3.22 -13.60
CA PRO A 78 12.93 -1.89 -14.15
C PRO A 78 12.60 -2.03 -15.63
N GLU A 79 11.32 -2.00 -16.02
CA GLU A 79 11.01 -1.66 -17.43
C GLU A 79 9.56 -1.23 -17.69
N VAL A 80 8.55 -1.65 -16.89
CA VAL A 80 7.16 -1.18 -17.09
C VAL A 80 6.45 -0.95 -15.76
N GLY A 81 6.03 0.29 -15.51
CA GLY A 81 5.18 0.63 -14.36
C GLY A 81 3.74 0.15 -14.57
N LEU A 82 3.13 -0.42 -13.53
CA LEU A 82 1.73 -0.84 -13.57
C LEU A 82 0.82 0.35 -13.26
N PRO A 83 -0.15 0.73 -14.11
CA PRO A 83 -1.00 1.88 -13.82
C PRO A 83 -1.72 1.74 -12.47
N THR A 84 -1.76 2.83 -11.73
CA THR A 84 -2.37 2.91 -10.39
C THR A 84 -3.01 4.28 -10.16
N THR A 85 -3.85 4.37 -9.14
CA THR A 85 -4.36 5.64 -8.62
C THR A 85 -3.83 5.82 -7.21
N LEU A 86 -2.94 6.78 -7.03
CA LEU A 86 -2.36 7.14 -5.75
C LEU A 86 -3.31 8.04 -4.96
N ILE A 87 -3.25 7.90 -3.64
CA ILE A 87 -3.85 8.86 -2.70
C ILE A 87 -2.72 9.74 -2.19
N ALA A 88 -2.72 11.00 -2.62
CA ALA A 88 -1.78 12.01 -2.18
C ALA A 88 -2.35 12.78 -0.99
N LEU A 89 -1.57 12.85 0.08
CA LEU A 89 -1.92 13.47 1.35
C LEU A 89 -0.99 14.64 1.63
N ARG A 90 -1.58 15.78 1.99
CA ARG A 90 -0.89 16.92 2.59
C ARG A 90 -1.59 17.32 3.89
N HIS A 91 -0.84 17.96 4.77
CA HIS A 91 -1.34 18.53 6.01
C HIS A 91 -0.81 19.97 6.12
N GLU A 92 -1.61 20.89 6.64
CA GLU A 92 -1.24 22.32 6.64
C GLU A 92 -0.06 22.64 7.56
N ARG A 93 0.08 21.89 8.67
CA ARG A 93 1.11 22.12 9.69
C ARG A 93 2.26 21.12 9.67
N LEU A 94 2.17 20.05 8.88
CA LEU A 94 3.21 19.03 8.84
C LEU A 94 3.79 18.96 7.43
N SER A 95 5.12 18.91 7.33
CA SER A 95 5.76 18.56 6.07
C SER A 95 5.39 17.13 5.67
N ALA A 96 5.54 16.78 4.39
CA ALA A 96 5.33 15.39 3.97
C ALA A 96 6.28 14.43 4.70
N HIS A 97 7.49 14.88 5.05
CA HIS A 97 8.46 14.09 5.80
C HIS A 97 8.01 13.83 7.25
N ASP A 98 7.47 14.85 7.93
CA ASP A 98 6.95 14.68 9.30
C ASP A 98 5.74 13.75 9.33
N LEU A 99 4.84 13.89 8.35
CA LEU A 99 3.68 13.01 8.24
C LEU A 99 4.10 11.56 7.96
N GLU A 100 5.05 11.34 7.04
CA GLU A 100 5.60 10.01 6.77
C GLU A 100 6.30 9.40 7.98
N ALA A 101 7.12 10.18 8.70
CA ALA A 101 7.80 9.72 9.91
C ALA A 101 6.79 9.28 10.99
N ARG A 102 5.69 10.04 11.16
CA ARG A 102 4.61 9.66 12.08
C ARG A 102 3.88 8.39 11.65
N LEU A 103 3.65 8.20 10.34
CA LEU A 103 3.05 6.98 9.81
C LEU A 103 3.96 5.76 9.99
N ARG A 104 5.27 5.93 9.78
CA ARG A 104 6.28 4.91 10.03
C ARG A 104 6.39 4.54 11.51
N ALA A 105 6.18 5.49 12.41
CA ALA A 105 6.18 5.28 13.86
C ALA A 105 4.85 4.78 14.43
N ALA A 106 3.79 4.68 13.60
CA ALA A 106 2.51 4.13 14.03
C ALA A 106 2.61 2.62 14.33
N GLU A 107 1.60 2.08 15.00
CA GLU A 107 1.49 0.65 15.27
C GLU A 107 0.22 0.06 14.62
N PRO A 108 0.34 -0.76 13.55
CA PRO A 108 1.58 -1.15 12.87
C PRO A 108 2.21 -0.02 12.04
N PRO A 109 3.53 -0.08 11.75
CA PRO A 109 4.21 0.88 10.87
C PRO A 109 3.58 0.93 9.47
N ILE A 110 3.39 2.13 8.94
CA ILE A 110 2.87 2.35 7.59
C ILE A 110 3.97 2.98 6.75
N ILE A 111 4.47 2.24 5.77
CA ILE A 111 5.52 2.70 4.86
C ILE A 111 4.88 3.32 3.63
N THR A 112 5.22 4.57 3.36
CA THR A 112 4.67 5.34 2.25
C THR A 112 5.79 5.90 1.38
N ARG A 113 5.43 6.51 0.25
CA ARG A 113 6.39 7.26 -0.58
C ARG A 113 6.16 8.76 -0.41
N ILE A 114 7.21 9.55 -0.59
CA ILE A 114 7.11 11.02 -0.66
C ILE A 114 7.49 11.45 -2.07
N GLU A 115 6.69 12.31 -2.68
CA GLU A 115 6.95 12.93 -3.97
C GLU A 115 6.31 14.31 -3.99
N GLU A 116 7.00 15.33 -4.52
CA GLU A 116 6.47 16.70 -4.61
C GLU A 116 5.91 17.26 -3.28
N ASP A 117 6.53 16.91 -2.15
CA ASP A 117 6.04 17.25 -0.79
C ASP A 117 4.59 16.78 -0.54
N GLU A 118 4.29 15.55 -0.99
CA GLU A 118 3.07 14.82 -0.68
C GLU A 118 3.41 13.42 -0.17
N VAL A 119 2.67 12.94 0.83
CA VAL A 119 2.68 11.54 1.22
C VAL A 119 1.77 10.75 0.28
N LEU A 120 2.31 9.73 -0.38
CA LEU A 120 1.63 8.92 -1.37
C LEU A 120 1.32 7.53 -0.84
N LEU A 121 0.05 7.15 -0.89
CA LEU A 121 -0.43 5.80 -0.63
C LEU A 121 -0.79 5.12 -1.95
N ASP A 122 -0.25 3.91 -2.16
CA ASP A 122 -0.62 3.04 -3.27
C ASP A 122 -1.39 1.83 -2.73
N LEU A 123 -2.69 1.77 -3.00
CA LEU A 123 -3.54 0.68 -2.50
C LEU A 123 -3.29 -0.66 -3.23
N ARG A 124 -2.42 -0.70 -4.24
CA ARG A 124 -1.97 -1.94 -4.87
C ARG A 124 -1.30 -2.87 -3.86
N THR A 125 -0.55 -2.30 -2.91
CA THR A 125 0.22 -3.05 -1.89
C THR A 125 -0.44 -3.06 -0.52
N VAL A 126 -1.68 -2.58 -0.41
CA VAL A 126 -2.46 -2.58 0.84
C VAL A 126 -3.62 -3.54 0.68
N ALA A 127 -3.72 -4.55 1.54
CA ALA A 127 -4.86 -5.45 1.52
C ALA A 127 -6.14 -4.73 1.95
N PRO A 128 -7.33 -5.09 1.42
CA PRO A 128 -8.59 -4.44 1.80
C PRO A 128 -8.84 -4.38 3.32
N GLU A 129 -8.46 -5.44 4.04
CA GLU A 129 -8.55 -5.55 5.49
C GLU A 129 -7.60 -4.60 6.23
N GLU A 130 -6.44 -4.30 5.64
CA GLU A 130 -5.41 -3.40 6.20
C GLU A 130 -5.77 -1.91 5.99
N GLU A 131 -6.65 -1.58 5.04
CA GLU A 131 -7.07 -0.18 4.80
C GLU A 131 -7.61 0.49 6.07
N THR A 132 -8.27 -0.28 6.94
CA THR A 132 -8.80 0.23 8.21
C THR A 132 -7.70 0.58 9.21
N LEU A 133 -6.55 -0.12 9.18
CA LEU A 133 -5.38 0.21 10.00
C LEU A 133 -4.78 1.55 9.55
N VAL A 134 -4.65 1.76 8.24
CA VAL A 134 -4.15 3.03 7.69
C VAL A 134 -5.06 4.20 8.06
N LEU A 135 -6.39 4.03 7.93
CA LEU A 135 -7.35 5.06 8.32
C LEU A 135 -7.28 5.40 9.82
N ARG A 136 -7.11 4.40 10.69
CA ARG A 136 -6.97 4.61 12.13
C ARG A 136 -5.71 5.36 12.48
N ALA A 137 -4.57 5.02 11.86
CA ALA A 137 -3.31 5.72 12.06
C ALA A 137 -3.42 7.19 11.65
N LEU A 138 -3.98 7.48 10.47
CA LEU A 138 -4.21 8.85 10.01
C LEU A 138 -5.15 9.63 10.95
N SER A 139 -6.21 8.98 11.44
CA SER A 139 -7.12 9.60 12.41
C SER A 139 -6.45 9.92 13.74
N SER A 140 -5.57 9.03 14.23
CA SER A 140 -4.79 9.27 15.44
C SER A 140 -3.82 10.44 15.26
N ILE A 141 -3.13 10.49 14.12
CA ILE A 141 -2.25 11.60 13.76
C ILE A 141 -3.02 12.92 13.71
N ALA A 142 -4.18 12.95 13.04
CA ALA A 142 -5.04 14.13 13.00
C ALA A 142 -5.43 14.62 14.41
N ALA A 143 -5.89 13.70 15.27
CA ALA A 143 -6.24 14.02 16.66
C ALA A 143 -5.06 14.58 17.47
N SER A 144 -3.84 14.05 17.27
CA SER A 144 -2.63 14.49 17.97
C SER A 144 -2.17 15.91 17.60
N ILE A 145 -2.66 16.45 16.48
CA ILE A 145 -2.26 17.76 15.97
C ILE A 145 -3.35 18.79 16.28
N SER A 146 -4.62 18.39 16.35
CA SER A 146 -5.75 19.26 16.71
C SER A 146 -5.85 19.63 18.21
N GLY A 147 -5.09 18.96 19.08
CA GLY A 147 -4.88 19.36 20.48
C GLY A 147 -3.66 20.27 20.62
#